data_AF-A0A8J4DUU4-F1
#
_entry.id   AF-A0A8J4DUU4-F1
#
_cell.length_a   1.000
_cell.length_b   1.000
_cell.length_c   1.000
_cell.angle_alpha   90.00
_cell.angle_beta   90.00
_cell.angle_gamma   90.00
#
_symmetry.space_group_name_H-M   'P 1'
#
loop_
_entity.id
_entity.type
_entity.pdbx_description
1 polymer ?
#
loop_
_entity_poly.entity_id
_entity_poly.type
_entity_poly.pdbx_seq_one_letter_code
_entity_poly.pdbx_strand_id
1 'polypeptide(L)'
;MRLALRHLLMRYRTGDERVDREVFARHTIPRSPLGRRDITLLTYMPASAWDPRPEHVGRLNYRICDLCRLGTIFKIHTSEVWKRRGYASWMLDRSRHFAPDFTWITSRQLHDARAFWQHVRTRVSLQYTPRRPCEHIEAALRATKDDWRAASKP
;
A
#
# COMPACT_ATOMS: atom_id res chain seq x y z
N MET A 1 -13.36 24.44 -15.15
CA MET A 1 -12.30 23.64 -14.50
C MET A 1 -12.76 22.34 -13.81
N ARG A 2 -13.96 21.78 -14.09
CA ARG A 2 -14.47 20.55 -13.43
C ARG A 2 -14.35 19.24 -14.24
N LEU A 3 -13.96 19.32 -15.53
CA LEU A 3 -13.89 18.16 -16.44
C LEU A 3 -12.54 17.42 -16.42
N ALA A 4 -11.43 18.12 -16.20
CA ALA A 4 -10.09 17.51 -16.19
C ALA A 4 -9.88 16.57 -14.98
N LEU A 5 -10.50 16.87 -13.84
CA LEU A 5 -10.45 16.01 -12.65
C LEU A 5 -11.18 14.67 -12.88
N ARG A 6 -12.28 14.69 -13.65
CA ARG A 6 -13.10 13.50 -13.95
C ARG A 6 -12.36 12.49 -14.84
N HIS A 7 -11.52 12.95 -15.77
CA HIS A 7 -10.71 12.07 -16.62
C HIS A 7 -9.49 11.47 -15.90
N LEU A 8 -8.91 12.18 -14.92
CA LEU A 8 -7.84 11.64 -14.06
C LEU A 8 -8.37 10.62 -13.04
N LEU A 9 -9.59 10.82 -12.54
CA LEU A 9 -10.25 9.89 -11.61
C LEU A 9 -10.70 8.58 -12.29
N MET A 10 -10.82 8.53 -13.62
CA MET A 10 -11.19 7.31 -14.35
C MET A 10 -10.06 6.26 -14.48
N ARG A 11 -8.82 6.55 -14.02
CA ARG A 11 -7.69 5.59 -14.09
C ARG A 11 -7.49 4.77 -12.81
N TYR A 12 -8.26 5.02 -11.75
CA TYR A 12 -8.13 4.34 -10.46
C TYR A 12 -9.51 3.94 -9.94
N ARG A 13 -9.68 2.67 -9.52
CA ARG A 13 -10.82 2.30 -8.68
C ARG A 13 -10.49 2.73 -7.26
N THR A 14 -10.83 3.97 -6.89
CA THR A 14 -10.88 4.38 -5.48
C THR A 14 -12.15 3.79 -4.88
N GLY A 15 -12.02 2.65 -4.22
CA GLY A 15 -13.05 2.17 -3.30
C GLY A 15 -12.73 2.70 -1.91
N ASP A 16 -13.74 3.25 -1.24
CA ASP A 16 -13.69 3.49 0.20
C ASP A 16 -14.33 2.27 0.87
N GLU A 17 -13.56 1.57 1.70
CA GLU A 17 -14.02 0.40 2.44
C GLU A 17 -13.99 0.70 3.94
N ARG A 18 -15.10 0.45 4.62
CA ARG A 18 -15.16 0.60 6.08
C ARG A 18 -14.29 -0.49 6.72
N VAL A 19 -13.28 -0.09 7.50
CA VAL A 19 -12.42 -1.02 8.25
C VAL A 19 -13.01 -1.26 9.63
N ASP A 20 -13.44 -0.19 10.29
CA ASP A 20 -14.20 -0.24 11.54
C ASP A 20 -15.11 0.99 11.69
N ARG A 21 -15.48 1.34 12.93
CA ARG A 21 -16.35 2.49 13.19
C ARG A 21 -15.70 3.85 12.94
N GLU A 22 -14.39 3.96 13.11
CA GLU A 22 -13.62 5.20 13.07
C GLU A 22 -12.78 5.32 11.80
N VAL A 23 -12.50 4.20 11.11
CA VAL A 23 -11.51 4.11 10.03
C VAL A 23 -12.10 3.56 8.75
N PHE A 24 -11.75 4.20 7.62
CA PHE A 24 -11.97 3.70 6.27
C PHE A 24 -10.66 3.53 5.51
N ALA A 25 -10.66 2.62 4.54
CA ALA A 25 -9.55 2.34 3.65
C ALA A 25 -9.82 2.94 2.28
N ARG A 26 -8.88 3.74 1.79
CA ARG A 26 -8.81 4.18 0.40
C ARG A 26 -7.79 3.34 -0.35
N HIS A 27 -8.22 2.78 -1.48
CA HIS A 27 -7.37 1.97 -2.34
C HIS A 27 -6.96 2.70 -3.61
N THR A 28 -5.67 2.65 -3.95
CA THR A 28 -5.17 3.06 -5.26
C THR A 28 -4.81 1.82 -6.05
N ILE A 29 -5.74 1.39 -6.91
CA ILE A 29 -5.64 0.16 -7.71
C ILE A 29 -5.56 0.57 -9.19
N PRO A 30 -4.38 1.01 -9.71
CA PRO A 30 -4.22 1.22 -11.15
C PRO A 30 -4.44 -0.10 -11.90
N ARG A 31 -5.06 -0.11 -13.08
CA ARG A 31 -5.24 -1.35 -13.87
C ARG A 31 -3.94 -1.94 -14.45
N SER A 32 -2.77 -1.48 -14.01
CA SER A 32 -1.49 -1.96 -14.53
C SER A 32 -1.16 -3.36 -13.99
N PRO A 33 -0.77 -4.30 -14.87
CA PRO A 33 -0.26 -5.62 -14.49
C PRO A 33 1.11 -5.54 -13.79
N LEU A 34 1.70 -4.34 -13.79
CA LEU A 34 2.92 -4.01 -13.09
C LEU A 34 2.78 -2.67 -12.39
N GLY A 35 1.86 -2.65 -11.42
CA GLY A 35 1.34 -1.42 -10.82
C GLY A 35 1.84 -1.19 -9.41
N ARG A 36 2.22 0.06 -9.11
CA ARG A 36 2.22 0.58 -7.74
C ARG A 36 0.79 0.55 -7.20
N ARG A 37 0.63 -0.02 -6.02
CA ARG A 37 -0.62 -0.07 -5.29
C ARG A 37 -0.43 0.57 -3.93
N ASP A 38 -1.48 1.22 -3.45
CA ASP A 38 -1.51 1.79 -2.11
C ASP A 38 -2.84 1.44 -1.44
N ILE A 39 -2.77 1.09 -0.15
CA ILE A 39 -3.91 1.10 0.77
C ILE A 39 -3.60 2.17 1.80
N THR A 40 -4.49 3.14 1.96
CA THR A 40 -4.36 4.21 2.95
C THR A 40 -5.55 4.14 3.90
N LEU A 41 -5.28 4.04 5.20
CA LEU A 41 -6.29 4.09 6.23
C LEU A 41 -6.42 5.52 6.75
N LEU A 42 -7.67 5.98 6.85
CA LEU A 42 -8.04 7.34 7.18
C LEU A 42 -9.18 7.34 8.20
N THR A 43 -9.23 8.32 9.09
CA THR A 43 -10.37 8.50 9.99
C THR A 43 -11.59 9.04 9.26
N TYR A 44 -12.80 8.65 9.67
CA TYR A 44 -14.03 9.27 9.14
C TYR A 44 -14.16 10.73 9.54
N MET A 45 -13.82 11.03 10.79
CA MET A 45 -13.91 12.38 11.35
C MET A 45 -12.51 13.00 11.45
N PRO A 46 -12.38 14.30 11.14
CA PRO A 46 -11.13 15.01 11.36
C PRO A 46 -10.83 15.08 12.86
N ALA A 47 -9.54 15.07 13.20
CA ALA A 47 -9.08 15.19 14.59
C ALA A 47 -9.36 16.58 15.20
N SER A 48 -9.60 17.60 14.36
CA SER A 48 -9.85 18.98 14.76
C SER A 48 -10.83 19.66 13.81
N ALA A 49 -11.66 20.55 14.33
CA ALA A 49 -12.55 21.40 13.53
C ALA A 49 -11.79 22.34 12.58
N TRP A 50 -10.53 22.65 12.89
CA TRP A 50 -9.69 23.59 12.12
C TRP A 50 -8.92 22.93 10.97
N ASP A 51 -8.72 21.60 11.01
CA ASP A 51 -8.20 20.84 9.88
C ASP A 51 -9.22 19.75 9.52
N PRO A 52 -10.11 20.00 8.55
CA PRO A 52 -11.19 19.08 8.21
C PRO A 52 -10.70 17.83 7.47
N ARG A 53 -9.39 17.66 7.30
CA ARG A 53 -8.83 16.49 6.61
C ARG A 53 -8.88 15.26 7.53
N PRO A 54 -9.20 14.09 6.96
CA PRO A 54 -9.03 12.81 7.65
C PRO A 54 -7.61 12.64 8.18
N GLU A 55 -7.48 12.12 9.40
CA GLU A 55 -6.18 11.77 9.95
C GLU A 55 -5.65 10.50 9.27
N HIS A 56 -4.35 10.47 8.99
CA HIS A 56 -3.69 9.26 8.50
C HIS A 56 -3.49 8.22 9.62
N VAL A 57 -4.26 7.14 9.54
CA VAL A 57 -4.17 5.99 10.46
C VAL A 57 -3.04 5.05 10.07
N GLY A 58 -2.85 4.84 8.77
CA GLY A 58 -1.82 3.94 8.26
C GLY A 58 -1.75 3.88 6.75
N ARG A 59 -0.69 3.27 6.23
CA ARG A 59 -0.53 3.07 4.79
C ARG A 59 0.34 1.86 4.48
N LEU A 60 -0.10 1.13 3.46
CA LEU A 60 0.62 0.06 2.79
C LEU A 60 0.95 0.49 1.36
N ASN A 61 2.23 0.43 1.00
CA ASN A 61 2.71 0.58 -0.36
C ASN A 61 3.27 -0.76 -0.85
N TYR A 62 2.79 -1.21 -1.99
CA TYR A 62 3.22 -2.46 -2.59
C TYR A 62 3.21 -2.36 -4.11
N ARG A 63 3.87 -3.31 -4.77
CA ARG A 63 3.73 -3.55 -6.21
C ARG A 63 3.35 -5.00 -6.45
N ILE A 64 2.63 -5.22 -7.54
CA ILE A 64 2.39 -6.56 -8.08
C ILE A 64 3.05 -6.67 -9.46
N CYS A 65 3.37 -7.89 -9.84
CA CYS A 65 3.74 -8.25 -11.20
C CYS A 65 2.94 -9.48 -11.59
N ASP A 66 2.00 -9.30 -12.52
CA ASP A 66 1.10 -10.36 -12.94
C ASP A 66 1.87 -11.46 -13.70
N LEU A 67 2.90 -11.08 -14.47
CA LEU A 67 3.77 -12.02 -15.19
C LEU A 67 4.48 -13.00 -14.24
N CYS A 68 5.01 -12.49 -13.12
CA CYS A 68 5.71 -13.31 -12.13
C CYS A 68 4.80 -13.83 -11.01
N ARG A 69 3.51 -13.45 -11.01
CA ARG A 69 2.57 -13.65 -9.88
C ARG A 69 3.20 -13.30 -8.52
N LEU A 70 3.87 -12.16 -8.46
CA LEU A 70 4.64 -11.72 -7.30
C LEU A 70 4.11 -10.39 -6.75
N GLY A 71 3.78 -10.38 -5.46
CA GLY A 71 3.48 -9.17 -4.68
C GLY A 71 4.68 -8.78 -3.82
N THR A 72 5.10 -7.52 -3.86
CA THR A 72 6.20 -7.01 -3.04
C THR A 72 5.73 -5.84 -2.18
N ILE A 73 5.85 -5.99 -0.86
CA ILE A 73 5.60 -4.92 0.11
C ILE A 73 6.86 -4.05 0.23
N PHE A 74 6.71 -2.75 -0.01
CA PHE A 74 7.80 -1.77 0.11
C PHE A 74 7.74 -0.99 1.41
N LYS A 75 6.55 -0.56 1.81
CA LYS A 75 6.36 0.20 3.05
C LYS A 75 5.04 -0.19 3.69
N ILE A 76 5.07 -0.45 4.99
CA ILE A 76 3.88 -0.59 5.82
C ILE A 76 4.10 0.21 7.08
N HIS A 77 3.12 1.00 7.49
CA HIS A 77 3.13 1.69 8.77
C HIS A 77 1.72 2.02 9.23
N THR A 78 1.59 2.16 10.55
CA THR A 78 0.44 2.71 11.24
C THR A 78 0.95 3.81 12.16
N SER A 79 0.22 4.91 12.27
CA SER A 79 0.59 5.99 13.19
C SER A 79 0.52 5.52 14.64
N GLU A 80 1.28 6.16 15.53
CA GLU A 80 1.53 5.66 16.89
C GLU A 80 0.25 5.42 17.69
N VAL A 81 -0.68 6.38 17.64
CA VAL A 81 -1.96 6.34 18.37
C VAL A 81 -2.91 5.22 17.87
N TRP A 82 -2.65 4.72 16.66
CA TRP A 82 -3.41 3.68 15.98
C TRP A 82 -2.66 2.33 15.89
N LYS A 83 -1.44 2.22 16.44
CA LYS A 83 -0.69 0.96 16.50
C LYS A 83 -1.40 -0.07 17.37
N ARG A 84 -1.04 -1.35 17.16
CA ARG A 84 -1.55 -2.52 17.92
C ARG A 84 -3.06 -2.79 17.81
N ARG A 85 -3.76 -2.17 16.86
CA ARG A 85 -5.19 -2.41 16.56
C ARG A 85 -5.45 -3.36 15.38
N GLY A 86 -4.40 -4.04 14.89
CA GLY A 86 -4.53 -5.00 13.78
C GLY A 86 -4.56 -4.41 12.37
N TYR A 87 -4.56 -3.08 12.20
CA TYR A 87 -4.63 -2.43 10.88
C TYR A 87 -3.53 -2.82 9.90
N ALA A 88 -2.30 -3.02 10.38
CA ALA A 88 -1.21 -3.48 9.52
C ALA A 88 -1.51 -4.88 8.96
N SER A 89 -2.01 -5.79 9.79
CA SER A 89 -2.45 -7.12 9.37
C SER A 89 -3.63 -7.03 8.41
N TRP A 90 -4.63 -6.19 8.71
CA TRP A 90 -5.77 -5.96 7.83
C TRP A 90 -5.34 -5.49 6.44
N MET A 91 -4.43 -4.52 6.33
CA MET A 91 -3.93 -4.05 5.03
C MET A 91 -3.21 -5.17 4.26
N LEU A 92 -2.48 -6.06 4.93
CA LEU A 92 -1.83 -7.20 4.28
C LEU A 92 -2.83 -8.26 3.83
N ASP A 93 -3.84 -8.59 4.65
CA ASP A 93 -4.95 -9.44 4.23
C ASP A 93 -5.65 -8.87 2.99
N ARG A 94 -5.90 -7.56 3.03
CA ARG A 94 -6.57 -6.90 1.93
C ARG A 94 -5.74 -6.86 0.65
N SER A 95 -4.41 -6.69 0.75
CA SER A 95 -3.54 -6.80 -0.41
C SER A 95 -3.57 -8.21 -1.01
N ARG A 96 -3.57 -9.26 -0.17
CA ARG A 96 -3.72 -10.65 -0.63
C ARG A 96 -5.06 -10.88 -1.31
N HIS A 97 -6.15 -10.32 -0.80
CA HIS A 97 -7.45 -10.46 -1.44
C HIS A 97 -7.47 -9.91 -2.88
N PHE A 98 -6.71 -8.86 -3.19
CA PHE A 98 -6.60 -8.35 -4.55
C PHE A 98 -5.73 -9.23 -5.47
N ALA A 99 -4.88 -10.09 -4.93
CA ALA A 99 -4.02 -11.00 -5.68
C ALA A 99 -3.80 -12.30 -4.87
N PRO A 100 -4.84 -13.17 -4.78
CA PRO A 100 -4.87 -14.29 -3.84
C PRO A 100 -3.82 -15.36 -4.15
N ASP A 101 -3.51 -15.52 -5.43
CA ASP A 101 -2.61 -16.58 -5.92
C ASP A 101 -1.16 -16.11 -6.09
N PHE A 102 -0.82 -14.96 -5.51
CA PHE A 102 0.50 -14.37 -5.68
C PHE A 102 1.40 -14.81 -4.55
N THR A 103 2.68 -15.02 -4.86
CA THR A 103 3.69 -15.09 -3.82
C THR A 103 3.93 -13.69 -3.28
N TRP A 104 3.91 -13.51 -1.96
CA TRP A 104 4.17 -12.21 -1.33
C TRP A 104 5.53 -12.17 -0.65
N ILE A 105 6.27 -11.09 -0.87
CA ILE A 105 7.59 -10.83 -0.28
C ILE A 105 7.68 -9.41 0.29
N THR A 106 8.75 -9.11 1.03
CA THR A 106 9.08 -7.75 1.50
C THR A 106 10.40 -7.29 0.91
N SER A 107 10.51 -6.03 0.45
CA SER A 107 11.67 -5.56 -0.33
C SER A 107 12.95 -5.25 0.48
N ARG A 108 12.84 -5.08 1.79
CA ARG A 108 13.90 -5.03 2.83
C ARG A 108 13.18 -4.65 4.12
N GLN A 109 13.47 -5.31 5.23
CA GLN A 109 12.80 -5.04 6.50
C GLN A 109 13.65 -4.09 7.35
N LEU A 110 13.03 -3.04 7.89
CA LEU A 110 13.64 -2.25 8.96
C LEU A 110 13.80 -3.13 10.21
N HIS A 111 14.81 -2.83 11.02
CA HIS A 111 15.09 -3.52 12.28
C HIS A 111 13.82 -3.69 13.12
N ASP A 112 13.10 -2.59 13.33
CA ASP A 112 11.94 -2.51 14.23
C ASP A 112 10.70 -3.20 13.68
N ALA A 113 10.69 -3.52 12.38
CA ALA A 113 9.60 -4.25 11.74
C ALA A 113 9.78 -5.78 11.86
N ARG A 114 10.93 -6.28 12.34
CA ARG A 114 11.22 -7.72 12.35
C ARG A 114 10.23 -8.53 13.19
N ALA A 115 9.93 -8.09 14.41
CA ALA A 115 8.97 -8.76 15.28
C ALA A 115 7.57 -8.81 14.64
N PHE A 116 7.15 -7.72 14.00
CA PHE A 116 5.90 -7.68 13.24
C PHE A 116 5.89 -8.70 12.10
N TRP A 117 6.93 -8.73 11.27
CA TRP A 117 7.00 -9.66 10.15
C TRP A 117 7.13 -11.12 10.59
N GLN A 118 7.85 -11.42 11.67
CA GLN A 118 7.88 -12.75 12.27
C GLN A 118 6.47 -13.18 12.68
N HIS A 119 5.74 -12.32 13.38
CA HIS A 119 4.35 -12.58 13.75
C HIS A 119 3.45 -12.85 12.53
N VAL A 120 3.53 -12.01 11.49
CA VAL A 120 2.76 -12.22 10.24
C VAL A 120 3.10 -13.56 9.58
N ARG A 121 4.38 -13.92 9.52
CA ARG A 121 4.86 -15.17 8.89
C ARG A 121 4.36 -16.43 9.59
N THR A 122 4.15 -16.38 10.91
CA THR A 122 3.56 -17.51 11.65
C THR A 122 2.09 -17.77 11.27
N ARG A 123 1.39 -16.75 10.76
CA ARG A 123 -0.03 -16.84 10.41
C ARG A 123 -0.26 -17.13 8.93
N VAL A 124 0.72 -16.85 8.07
CA VAL A 124 0.59 -16.96 6.62
C VAL A 124 1.82 -17.69 6.09
N SER A 125 1.69 -19.02 5.97
CA SER A 125 2.78 -19.94 5.65
C SER A 125 3.63 -19.46 4.47
N LEU A 126 4.92 -19.26 4.73
CA LEU A 126 5.99 -18.94 3.75
C LEU A 126 5.88 -17.60 2.99
N GLN A 127 4.88 -16.76 3.28
CA GLN A 127 4.78 -15.42 2.69
C GLN A 127 5.65 -14.40 3.44
N TYR A 128 5.88 -13.24 2.83
CA TYR A 128 6.60 -12.08 3.41
C TYR A 128 8.05 -12.33 3.82
N THR A 129 8.70 -13.31 3.19
CA THR A 129 10.15 -13.51 3.34
C THR A 129 10.89 -12.34 2.65
N PRO A 130 11.92 -11.74 3.29
CA PRO A 130 12.73 -10.70 2.65
C PRO A 130 13.43 -11.23 1.40
N ARG A 131 13.14 -10.66 0.24
CA ARG A 131 13.76 -11.04 -1.05
C ARG A 131 13.85 -9.81 -1.97
N ARG A 132 14.69 -9.89 -2.99
CA ARG A 132 14.67 -8.89 -4.07
C ARG A 132 13.37 -9.04 -4.87
N PRO A 133 12.74 -7.93 -5.31
CA PRO A 133 11.65 -7.99 -6.28
C PRO A 133 12.12 -8.64 -7.60
N CYS A 134 11.18 -9.07 -8.44
CA CYS A 134 11.54 -9.51 -9.80
C CYS A 134 12.06 -8.34 -10.64
N GLU A 135 12.81 -8.67 -11.70
CA GLU A 135 13.43 -7.68 -12.60
C GLU A 135 12.42 -6.70 -13.18
N HIS A 136 11.17 -7.14 -13.43
CA HIS A 136 10.12 -6.29 -13.96
C HIS A 136 9.69 -5.22 -12.95
N ILE A 137 9.54 -5.60 -11.67
CA ILE A 137 9.24 -4.63 -10.59
C ILE A 137 10.43 -3.70 -10.40
N GLU A 138 11.66 -4.21 -10.42
CA GLU A 138 12.87 -3.38 -10.31
C GLU A 138 13.01 -2.38 -11.45
N ALA A 139 12.78 -2.81 -12.69
CA ALA A 139 12.79 -1.96 -13.87
C ALA A 139 11.76 -0.84 -13.76
N ALA A 140 10.54 -1.17 -13.33
CA ALA A 140 9.51 -0.16 -13.14
C ALA A 140 9.78 0.78 -11.97
N LEU A 141 10.50 0.34 -10.92
CA LEU A 141 10.93 1.23 -9.84
C LEU A 141 11.98 2.23 -10.34
N ARG A 142 12.91 1.78 -11.18
CA ARG A 142 13.91 2.63 -11.83
C ARG A 142 13.25 3.70 -12.69
N ALA A 143 12.34 3.30 -13.58
CA ALA A 143 11.58 4.24 -14.41
C ALA A 143 10.85 5.31 -13.57
N THR A 144 10.13 4.90 -12.52
CA THR A 144 9.43 5.88 -11.66
C THR A 144 10.41 6.83 -10.95
N LYS A 145 11.59 6.36 -10.54
CA LYS A 145 12.60 7.18 -9.88
C LYS A 145 13.18 8.22 -10.83
N ASP A 146 13.39 7.85 -12.08
CA ASP A 146 13.92 8.76 -13.09
C ASP A 146 12.88 9.83 -13.46
N ASP A 147 11.60 9.48 -13.54
CA ASP A 147 10.49 10.46 -13.70
C ASP A 147 10.49 11.50 -12.56
N TRP A 148 10.62 11.05 -11.31
CA TRP A 148 10.69 11.96 -10.15
C TRP A 148 11.90 12.89 -10.23
N ARG A 149 13.07 12.36 -10.60
CA ARG A 149 14.29 13.17 -10.74
C ARG A 149 14.15 14.21 -11.85
N ALA A 150 13.55 13.83 -12.97
CA ALA A 150 13.29 14.75 -14.08
C ALA A 150 12.30 15.86 -13.67
N ALA A 151 11.22 15.51 -12.97
CA ALA A 151 10.23 16.47 -12.47
C ALA A 151 10.72 17.36 -11.32
N SER A 152 11.83 17.00 -10.66
CA SER A 152 12.41 17.76 -9.54
C SER A 152 13.60 18.64 -9.95
N LYS A 153 13.98 18.66 -11.24
CA LYS A 153 14.95 19.64 -11.74
C LYS A 153 14.24 21.00 -11.89
N PRO A 154 14.81 22.09 -11.34
CA PRO A 154 14.24 23.44 -11.44
C PRO A 154 14.22 23.95 -12.88
#